data_AF-A0A7V4PPS0-F1
#
_entry.id   AF-A0A7V4PPS0-F1
#
_cell.length_a   1.000
_cell.length_b   1.000
_cell.length_c   1.000
_cell.angle_alpha   90.00
_cell.angle_beta   90.00
_cell.angle_gamma   90.00
#
_symmetry.space_group_name_H-M   'P 1'
#
loop_
_entity.id
_entity.type
_entity.pdbx_description
1 polymer ?
#
loop_
_entity_poly.entity_id
_entity_poly.type
_entity_poly.pdbx_seq_one_letter_code
_entity_poly.pdbx_strand_id
1 'polypeptide(L)'
;PETIRAKIKKPLEFIASALRAVDAETDGGPPVLRYLARMGEPLFLAQPPTGYPDVASSWISPHTLLTRMNFALDLTSNRIRGTRARRELDPIFIAGPEFQRR
;
A
#
# COMPACT_ATOMS: atom_id res chain seq x y z
N PRO A 1 -22.56 -3.16 -0.14
CA PRO A 1 -23.03 -3.14 -1.56
C PRO A 1 -21.84 -3.25 -2.52
N GLU A 2 -21.96 -4.14 -3.51
CA GLU A 2 -21.18 -4.24 -4.77
C GLU A 2 -19.69 -4.67 -4.79
N THR A 3 -19.04 -5.05 -3.69
CA THR A 3 -17.60 -5.42 -3.74
C THR A 3 -17.30 -6.90 -4.07
N ILE A 4 -18.30 -7.71 -4.41
CA ILE A 4 -18.09 -9.11 -4.80
C ILE A 4 -17.88 -9.13 -6.32
N ARG A 5 -16.63 -9.35 -6.77
CA ARG A 5 -16.11 -9.30 -8.17
C ARG A 5 -15.52 -7.97 -8.65
N ALA A 6 -15.25 -7.01 -7.76
CA ALA A 6 -14.50 -5.82 -8.14
C ALA A 6 -13.05 -6.17 -8.55
N LYS A 7 -12.52 -5.49 -9.57
CA LYS A 7 -11.10 -5.60 -9.96
C LYS A 7 -10.22 -5.26 -8.76
N ILE A 8 -9.25 -6.14 -8.47
CA ILE A 8 -8.24 -5.90 -7.43
C ILE A 8 -7.11 -5.09 -8.05
N LYS A 9 -6.77 -3.95 -7.42
CA LYS A 9 -5.62 -3.13 -7.82
C LYS A 9 -4.34 -3.97 -7.79
N LYS A 10 -3.51 -3.82 -8.82
CA LYS A 10 -2.12 -4.31 -8.83
C LYS A 10 -1.31 -3.64 -7.71
N PRO A 11 -0.22 -4.25 -7.23
CA PRO A 11 0.63 -3.64 -6.19
C PRO A 11 1.04 -2.19 -6.48
N LEU A 12 1.44 -1.86 -7.71
CA LEU A 12 1.78 -0.50 -8.13
C LEU A 12 0.60 0.46 -8.02
N GLU A 13 -0.55 0.06 -8.55
CA GLU A 13 -1.78 0.86 -8.49
C GLU A 13 -2.27 1.06 -7.05
N PHE A 14 -2.10 0.04 -6.20
CA PHE A 14 -2.43 0.12 -4.79
C PHE A 14 -1.55 1.14 -4.07
N ILE A 15 -0.22 1.05 -4.24
CA ILE A 15 0.72 1.98 -3.61
C ILE A 15 0.49 3.41 -4.09
N ALA A 16 0.41 3.63 -5.41
CA ALA A 16 0.14 4.95 -5.97
C ALA A 16 -1.21 5.51 -5.47
N SER A 17 -2.24 4.66 -5.37
CA SER A 17 -3.54 5.07 -4.85
C SER A 17 -3.52 5.41 -3.36
N ALA A 18 -2.73 4.70 -2.56
CA ALA A 18 -2.60 4.95 -1.13
C ALA A 18 -1.82 6.23 -0.85
N LEU A 19 -0.70 6.44 -1.55
CA LEU A 19 0.08 7.68 -1.50
C LEU A 19 -0.81 8.89 -1.84
N ARG A 20 -1.56 8.80 -2.93
CA ARG A 20 -2.52 9.85 -3.32
C ARG A 20 -3.64 10.05 -2.29
N ALA A 21 -4.11 9.01 -1.63
CA ALA A 21 -5.21 9.12 -0.65
C ALA A 21 -4.83 9.93 0.60
N VAL A 22 -3.54 9.95 0.95
CA VAL A 22 -3.00 10.65 2.12
C VAL A 22 -2.16 11.88 1.75
N ASP A 23 -2.20 12.29 0.48
CA ASP A 23 -1.39 13.38 -0.06
C ASP A 23 0.10 13.24 0.31
N ALA A 24 0.65 12.04 0.10
CA ALA A 24 2.02 11.75 0.48
C ALA A 24 3.03 12.38 -0.48
N GLU A 25 4.06 13.00 0.08
CA GLU A 25 5.30 13.31 -0.62
C GLU A 25 6.19 12.07 -0.61
N THR A 26 6.72 11.67 -1.77
CA THR A 26 7.58 10.50 -1.89
C THR A 26 8.66 10.71 -2.94
N ASP A 27 9.87 10.20 -2.65
CA ASP A 27 10.97 10.12 -3.62
C ASP A 27 10.90 8.84 -4.49
N GLY A 28 9.91 7.96 -4.25
CA GLY A 28 9.79 6.68 -4.95
C GLY A 28 10.96 5.72 -4.71
N GLY A 29 11.73 5.92 -3.64
CA GLY A 29 12.99 5.23 -3.40
C GLY A 29 12.84 3.74 -3.06
N PRO A 30 13.99 3.06 -2.81
CA PRO A 30 14.03 1.64 -2.50
C PRO A 30 13.06 1.17 -1.40
N PRO A 31 12.77 1.93 -0.31
CA PRO A 31 11.78 1.52 0.68
C PRO A 31 10.39 1.24 0.09
N VAL A 32 9.89 2.11 -0.80
CA VAL A 32 8.60 1.93 -1.48
C VAL A 32 8.67 0.78 -2.47
N LEU A 33 9.74 0.72 -3.28
CA LEU A 33 9.92 -0.33 -4.29
C LEU A 33 10.01 -1.74 -3.67
N ARG A 34 10.53 -1.87 -2.44
CA ARG A 34 10.55 -3.16 -1.73
C ARG A 34 9.15 -3.67 -1.40
N TYR A 35 8.15 -2.81 -1.17
CA TYR A 35 6.77 -3.27 -0.98
C TYR A 35 6.18 -3.84 -2.27
N LEU A 36 6.49 -3.23 -3.43
CA LEU A 36 6.11 -3.78 -4.74
C LEU A 36 6.68 -5.18 -4.93
N ALA A 37 7.98 -5.34 -4.67
CA ALA A 37 8.65 -6.64 -4.77
C ALA A 37 8.05 -7.70 -3.83
N ARG A 38 7.74 -7.34 -2.58
CA ARG A 38 7.10 -8.25 -1.61
C ARG A 38 5.70 -8.68 -2.03
N MET A 39 4.99 -7.84 -2.78
CA MET A 39 3.66 -8.15 -3.32
C MET A 39 3.71 -8.87 -4.67
N GLY A 40 4.90 -9.16 -5.22
CA GLY A 40 5.09 -9.92 -6.45
C GLY A 40 5.13 -9.08 -7.74
N GLU A 41 5.21 -7.76 -7.65
CA GLU A 41 5.30 -6.85 -8.80
C GLU A 41 6.55 -5.95 -8.73
N PRO A 42 7.78 -6.51 -8.70
CA PRO A 42 8.98 -5.68 -8.69
C PRO A 42 9.06 -4.80 -9.96
N LEU A 43 9.29 -3.49 -9.76
CA LEU A 43 9.24 -2.52 -10.85
C LEU A 43 10.29 -2.84 -11.94
N PHE A 44 9.87 -2.89 -13.20
CA PHE A 44 10.69 -3.19 -14.38
C PHE A 44 11.36 -4.57 -14.40
N LEU A 45 10.91 -5.52 -13.57
CA LEU A 45 11.50 -6.85 -13.46
C LEU A 45 10.52 -7.97 -13.87
N ALA A 46 9.52 -7.64 -14.70
CA ALA A 46 8.63 -8.62 -15.29
C ALA A 46 9.45 -9.60 -16.15
N GLN A 47 9.41 -10.89 -15.80
CA GLN A 47 10.07 -11.95 -16.57
C GLN A 47 9.47 -12.16 -17.97
N PRO A 48 8.14 -12.24 -18.13
CA PRO A 48 7.57 -12.44 -19.46
C PRO A 48 7.63 -11.15 -20.29
N PRO A 49 7.78 -11.24 -21.62
CA PRO A 49 7.78 -10.08 -22.51
C PRO A 49 6.42 -9.38 -22.56
N THR A 50 5.36 -10.04 -22.09
CA THR A 50 4.00 -9.50 -22.00
C THR A 50 3.77 -8.60 -20.79
N GLY A 51 4.72 -8.53 -19.84
CA GLY A 51 4.56 -7.80 -18.59
C GLY A 51 3.73 -8.54 -17.53
N TYR A 52 3.32 -7.82 -16.48
CA TYR A 52 2.57 -8.38 -15.36
C TYR A 52 1.08 -8.63 -15.68
N PRO A 53 0.47 -9.70 -15.15
CA PRO A 53 -0.91 -10.08 -15.46
C PRO A 53 -1.95 -9.08 -14.93
N ASP A 54 -3.04 -8.81 -15.66
CA ASP A 54 -4.14 -7.94 -15.20
C ASP A 54 -5.34 -8.71 -14.62
N VAL A 55 -5.07 -9.80 -13.88
CA VAL A 55 -6.10 -10.64 -13.26
C VAL A 55 -6.01 -10.60 -11.74
N ALA A 56 -7.16 -10.51 -11.08
CA ALA A 56 -7.23 -10.36 -9.62
C ALA A 56 -6.56 -11.50 -8.86
N SER A 57 -6.68 -12.74 -9.37
CA SER A 57 -6.10 -13.95 -8.76
C SER A 57 -4.58 -13.87 -8.63
N SER A 58 -3.88 -13.11 -9.49
CA SER A 58 -2.43 -12.91 -9.41
C SER A 58 -2.02 -11.95 -8.29
N TRP A 59 -2.93 -11.10 -7.81
CA TRP A 59 -2.64 -10.00 -6.88
C TRP A 59 -3.29 -10.17 -5.51
N ILE A 60 -3.93 -11.31 -5.28
CA ILE A 60 -4.60 -11.62 -4.02
C ILE A 60 -4.05 -12.92 -3.45
N SER A 61 -3.45 -12.81 -2.27
CA SER A 61 -3.04 -13.92 -1.43
C SER A 61 -3.04 -13.42 0.02
N PRO A 62 -3.10 -14.31 1.02
CA PRO A 62 -2.99 -13.89 2.42
C PRO A 62 -1.73 -13.06 2.70
N HIS A 63 -0.60 -13.41 2.09
CA HIS A 63 0.66 -12.66 2.21
C HIS A 63 0.56 -11.25 1.61
N THR A 64 -0.02 -11.13 0.41
CA THR A 64 -0.19 -9.84 -0.26
C THR A 64 -1.13 -8.93 0.54
N LEU A 65 -2.21 -9.47 1.11
CA LEU A 65 -3.14 -8.70 1.95
C LEU A 65 -2.45 -8.18 3.21
N LEU A 66 -1.67 -9.03 3.90
CA LEU A 66 -0.87 -8.60 5.05
C LEU A 66 0.14 -7.51 4.68
N THR A 67 0.83 -7.68 3.55
CA THR A 67 1.81 -6.69 3.07
C THR A 67 1.15 -5.35 2.76
N ARG A 68 -0.08 -5.34 2.22
CA ARG A 68 -0.87 -4.11 2.00
C ARG A 68 -1.23 -3.41 3.30
N MET A 69 -1.62 -4.16 4.34
CA MET A 69 -1.90 -3.59 5.67
C MET A 69 -0.64 -3.01 6.30
N ASN A 70 0.48 -3.74 6.24
CA ASN A 70 1.77 -3.25 6.74
C ASN A 70 2.21 -1.97 6.02
N PHE A 71 2.10 -1.93 4.68
CA PHE A 71 2.38 -0.73 3.91
C PHE A 71 1.51 0.45 4.35
N ALA A 72 0.20 0.24 4.52
CA ALA A 72 -0.70 1.30 4.95
C ALA A 72 -0.31 1.84 6.34
N LEU A 73 -0.04 0.96 7.30
CA LEU A 73 0.39 1.34 8.65
C LEU A 73 1.72 2.12 8.61
N ASP A 74 2.71 1.60 7.89
CA ASP A 74 4.02 2.24 7.78
C ASP A 74 3.93 3.60 7.07
N LEU A 75 3.07 3.73 6.06
CA LEU A 75 2.81 4.98 5.37
C LEU A 75 2.16 6.01 6.31
N THR A 76 1.08 5.64 7.01
CA THR A 76 0.35 6.56 7.90
C THR A 76 1.15 6.93 9.15
N SER A 77 2.05 6.05 9.60
CA SER A 77 2.96 6.33 10.72
C SER A 77 4.26 7.00 10.27
N ASN A 78 4.40 7.40 9.01
CA ASN A 78 5.61 8.02 8.45
C ASN A 78 6.91 7.20 8.70
N ARG A 79 6.81 5.87 8.65
CA ARG A 79 7.94 4.94 8.86
C ARG A 79 8.68 4.57 7.58
N ILE A 80 8.19 4.99 6.42
CA ILE A 80 8.82 4.74 5.12
C ILE A 80 9.79 5.88 4.82
N ARG A 81 11.10 5.63 4.92
CA ARG A 81 12.12 6.63 4.60
C ARG A 81 11.92 7.19 3.18
N GLY A 82 12.02 8.50 3.01
CA GLY A 82 11.82 9.18 1.74
C GLY A 82 10.34 9.34 1.34
N THR A 83 9.41 8.94 2.21
CA THR A 83 7.96 9.08 1.99
C THR A 83 7.27 9.61 3.24
N ARG A 84 6.46 10.66 3.09
CA ARG A 84 5.78 11.32 4.19
C ARG A 84 4.34 11.64 3.80
N ALA A 85 3.38 11.15 4.58
CA ALA A 85 1.98 11.56 4.44
C ALA A 85 1.85 13.02 4.90
N ARG A 86 1.30 13.90 4.05
CA ARG A 86 1.02 15.29 4.42
C ARG A 86 -0.29 15.42 5.17
N ARG A 87 -1.29 14.61 4.81
CA ARG A 87 -2.56 14.57 5.53
C ARG A 87 -2.31 14.04 6.94
N GLU A 88 -2.38 14.93 7.93
CA GLU A 88 -2.43 14.54 9.33
C GLU A 88 -3.72 13.74 9.52
N LEU A 89 -3.57 12.42 9.65
CA LEU A 89 -4.66 11.58 10.11
C LEU A 89 -4.64 11.73 11.63
N ASP A 90 -5.69 12.35 12.19
CA ASP A 90 -5.83 12.54 13.63
C ASP A 90 -5.46 11.22 14.34
N PRO A 91 -4.41 11.19 15.17
CA PRO A 91 -3.94 9.97 15.82
C PRO A 91 -5.03 9.28 16.64
N ILE A 92 -6.06 10.04 17.05
CA ILE A 92 -7.28 9.62 17.75
C ILE A 92 -8.09 8.56 16.98
N PHE A 93 -7.95 8.46 15.65
CA PHE A 93 -8.72 7.47 14.88
C PHE A 93 -8.12 6.05 14.93
N ILE A 94 -6.84 5.91 15.26
CA ILE A 94 -6.13 4.60 15.29
C ILE A 94 -5.64 4.25 16.70
N ALA A 95 -5.14 5.23 17.46
CA ALA A 95 -4.92 5.08 18.89
C ALA A 95 -6.27 5.27 19.58
N GLY A 96 -6.72 4.25 20.32
CA GLY A 96 -8.07 4.18 20.87
C GLY A 96 -8.59 5.45 21.56
N PRO A 97 -9.93 5.60 21.62
CA PRO A 97 -10.60 6.82 22.06
C PRO A 97 -10.10 7.31 23.43
N GLU A 98 -10.12 8.63 23.64
CA GLU A 98 -9.47 9.32 24.77
C GLU A 98 -9.82 8.77 26.16
N PHE A 99 -10.98 8.12 26.34
CA PHE A 99 -11.38 7.50 27.60
C PHE A 99 -10.54 6.28 27.99
N GLN A 100 -9.73 5.72 27.08
CA GLN A 100 -8.78 4.63 27.35
C GLN A 100 -7.44 5.12 27.90
N ARG A 101 -7.23 6.44 28.01
CA ARG A 101 -6.06 7.06 28.67
C ARG A 101 -6.44 7.44 30.12
N ARG A 102 -6.53 6.45 31.01
CA ARG A 102 -6.56 6.66 32.46
C ARG A 102 -5.67 5.64 33.14
#